data_AF-A0A7X8HCP0-F1
#
_entry.id   AF-A0A7X8HCP0-F1
#
_cell.length_a   1.000
_cell.length_b   1.000
_cell.length_c   1.000
_cell.angle_alpha   90.00
_cell.angle_beta   90.00
_cell.angle_gamma   90.00
#
_symmetry.space_group_name_H-M   'P 1'
#
loop_
_entity.id
_entity.type
_entity.pdbx_description
1 polymer ?
#
loop_
_entity_poly.entity_id
_entity_poly.type
_entity_poly.pdbx_seq_one_letter_code
_entity_poly.pdbx_strand_id
1 'polypeptide(L)' 'MKSYRKELWFETTTRRAFLNITGQVERCLEESGIKEGMVLVNAMH' A
#
# COMPACT_ATOMS: atom_id res chain seq x y z
N MET A 1 3.27 20.47 4.16
CA MET A 1 2.60 19.36 3.46
C MET A 1 3.27 18.06 3.91
N LYS A 2 2.54 17.11 4.51
CA LYS A 2 3.10 15.83 4.97
C LYS A 2 3.01 14.83 3.82
N SER A 3 4.07 14.05 3.60
CA SER A 3 4.07 12.92 2.67
C SER A 3 4.50 11.66 3.40
N TYR A 4 4.04 10.52 2.90
CA TYR A 4 4.38 9.20 3.42
C TYR A 4 4.58 8.26 2.23
N ARG A 5 5.60 7.41 2.31
CA ARG A 5 5.92 6.41 1.27
C ARG A 5 6.25 5.08 1.94
N LYS A 6 5.65 4.01 1.45
CA LYS A 6 5.95 2.63 1.86
C LYS A 6 5.86 1.72 0.66
N GLU A 7 6.78 0.76 0.59
CA GLU A 7 6.77 -0.28 -0.42
C GLU A 7 6.16 -1.54 0.16
N LEU A 8 5.28 -2.17 -0.60
CA LEU A 8 4.73 -3.47 -0.30
C LEU A 8 5.37 -4.48 -1.25
N TRP A 9 6.12 -5.42 -0.67
CA TRP A 9 6.80 -6.48 -1.40
C TRP A 9 5.96 -7.76 -1.35
N PHE A 10 5.86 -8.44 -2.48
CA PHE A 10 5.05 -9.64 -2.63
C PHE A 10 5.83 -10.71 -3.37
N GLU A 11 5.75 -11.94 -2.88
CA GLU A 11 6.24 -13.14 -3.55
C GLU A 11 5.04 -14.09 -3.70
N THR A 12 4.71 -14.46 -4.93
CA THR A 12 3.58 -15.35 -5.23
C THR A 12 4.09 -16.72 -5.65
N THR A 13 3.58 -17.78 -5.04
CA THR A 13 3.99 -19.16 -5.36
C THR A 13 3.48 -19.66 -6.72
N THR A 14 2.47 -18.98 -7.28
CA THR A 14 1.88 -19.28 -8.58
C THR A 14 2.18 -18.15 -9.58
N ARG A 15 2.12 -18.47 -10.89
CA ARG A 15 2.29 -17.48 -11.97
C ARG A 15 1.26 -16.35 -11.92
N ARG A 16 0.07 -16.59 -11.37
CA ARG A 16 -1.03 -15.62 -11.24
C ARG A 16 -1.66 -15.78 -9.86
N ALA A 17 -1.79 -14.67 -9.15
CA ALA A 17 -2.45 -14.60 -7.86
C ALA A 17 -3.20 -13.27 -7.72
N PHE A 18 -4.28 -13.29 -6.94
CA PHE A 18 -4.98 -12.09 -6.48
C PHE A 18 -4.70 -11.94 -4.98
N LEU A 19 -4.08 -10.81 -4.60
CA LEU A 19 -3.75 -10.52 -3.21
C LEU A 19 -4.63 -9.36 -2.73
N ASN A 20 -5.31 -9.54 -1.60
CA ASN A 20 -6.04 -8.44 -0.96
C ASN A 20 -5.07 -7.65 -0.07
N ILE A 21 -4.79 -6.41 -0.47
CA ILE A 21 -3.82 -5.53 0.22
C ILE A 21 -4.49 -4.44 1.06
N THR A 22 -5.83 -4.42 1.18
CA THR A 22 -6.58 -3.35 1.87
C THR A 22 -6.05 -3.12 3.28
N GLY A 23 -5.87 -4.17 4.07
CA GLY A 23 -5.34 -4.05 5.44
C GLY A 23 -3.87 -3.57 5.52
N GLN A 24 -3.07 -3.80 4.47
CA GLN A 24 -1.72 -3.22 4.41
C GLN A 24 -1.79 -1.71 4.12
N VAL A 25 -2.71 -1.29 3.24
CA VAL A 25 -2.91 0.12 2.91
C VAL A 25 -3.53 0.88 4.09
N GLU A 26 -4.49 0.31 4.83
CA GLU A 26 -5.04 0.90 6.05
C GLU A 26 -3.97 1.19 7.09
N ARG A 27 -3.06 0.23 7.34
CA ARG A 27 -1.89 0.44 8.21
C ARG A 27 -0.99 1.57 7.71
N CYS A 28 -0.80 1.70 6.40
CA CYS A 28 -0.05 2.83 5.84
C CYS A 28 -0.74 4.17 6.13
N LEU A 29 -2.07 4.25 6.04
CA LEU A 29 -2.83 5.46 6.37
C LEU A 29 -2.70 5.81 7.85
N GLU A 30 -2.84 4.83 8.75
CA GLU A 30 -2.64 5.01 10.20
C GLU A 30 -1.22 5.50 10.52
N GLU A 31 -0.19 4.81 10.03
CA GLU A 31 1.22 5.17 10.22
C GLU A 31 1.54 6.57 9.62
N SER A 32 0.92 6.93 8.49
CA SER A 32 1.14 8.22 7.86
C SER A 32 0.67 9.39 8.73
N GLY A 33 -0.33 9.17 9.60
CA GLY A 33 -0.98 10.22 10.39
C GLY A 33 -1.62 11.35 9.56
N ILE A 34 -1.83 11.17 8.26
CA ILE A 34 -2.52 12.11 7.38
C ILE A 34 -4.03 11.99 7.66
N LYS A 35 -4.69 13.10 8.01
CA LYS A 35 -6.13 13.10 8.35
C LYS A 35 -7.02 13.36 7.14
N GLU A 36 -6.58 14.23 6.23
CA GLU A 36 -7.25 14.55 4.99
C GLU A 36 -6.23 14.59 3.86
N GLY A 37 -6.51 13.93 2.74
CA GLY A 37 -5.59 13.83 1.62
C GLY A 37 -5.99 12.76 0.62
N MET A 38 -5.02 12.37 -0.21
CA MET A 38 -5.17 11.32 -1.22
C MET A 38 -4.06 10.27 -1.05
N VAL A 39 -4.36 9.03 -1.43
CA VAL A 39 -3.39 7.93 -1.46
C VAL A 39 -3.26 7.40 -2.89
N LEU A 40 -2.02 7.27 -3.37
CA LEU A 40 -1.70 6.60 -4.62
C LEU A 40 -1.17 5.20 -4.31
N VAL A 41 -1.77 4.18 -4.93
CA VAL A 41 -1.30 2.80 -4.87
C VAL A 41 -1.03 2.35 -6.30
N ASN A 42 0.22 2.05 -6.63
CA ASN A 42 0.63 1.61 -7.96
C ASN A 42 1.53 0.37 -7.87
N ALA A 43 1.37 -0.54 -8.83
CA ALA A 43 2.37 -1.58 -9.06
C ALA A 43 3.63 -0.94 -9.67
N MET A 44 4.81 -1.40 -9.24
CA MET A 44 6.10 -0.99 -9.80
C MET A 44 6.77 -2.12 -10.60
N HIS A 45 5.99 -3.13 -10.97
CA HIS A 45 6.34 -4.29 -11.79
C HIS A 45 5.21 -4.55 -12.80
#